data_AF-A0A430A077-F1
#
_entry.id   AF-A0A430A077-F1
#
_cell.length_a   1.000
_cell.length_b   1.000
_cell.length_c   1.000
_cell.angle_alpha   90.00
_cell.angle_beta   90.00
_cell.angle_gamma   90.00
#
_symmetry.space_group_name_H-M   'P 1'
#
loop_
_entity.id
_entity.type
_entity.pdbx_description
1 polymer ?
#
loop_
_entity_poly.entity_id
_entity_poly.type
_entity_poly.pdbx_seq_one_letter_code
_entity_poly.pdbx_strand_id
1 'polypeptide(L)'
;MIQLLILILALCLLGIGWYMKRHQHDLLILFTQSNTKTIKAFYQTFFTLGIIGIPLGIFITSRIISLIYVIIILVISAVFGINLAKNWK
;
A
#
# COMPACT_ATOMS: atom_id res chain seq x y z
N MET A 1 -15.55 -2.17 15.67
CA MET A 1 -15.14 -3.37 14.89
C MET A 1 -14.43 -2.99 13.59
N ILE A 2 -15.05 -2.24 12.68
CA ILE A 2 -14.41 -1.80 11.40
C ILE A 2 -13.17 -0.92 11.61
N GLN A 3 -13.17 -0.06 12.62
CA GLN A 3 -12.02 0.78 13.01
C GLN A 3 -10.75 -0.04 13.30
N LEU A 4 -10.90 -1.15 14.03
CA LEU A 4 -9.80 -2.04 14.37
C LEU A 4 -9.26 -2.76 13.13
N LEU A 5 -10.15 -3.10 12.19
CA LEU A 5 -9.77 -3.66 10.89
C LEU A 5 -8.97 -2.64 10.05
N ILE A 6 -9.39 -1.37 10.01
CA ILE A 6 -8.65 -0.29 9.34
C ILE A 6 -7.29 -0.07 9.99
N LEU A 7 -7.21 -0.12 11.32
CA LEU A 7 -5.96 0.04 12.04
C LEU A 7 -4.97 -1.08 11.70
N ILE A 8 -5.43 -2.34 11.71
CA ILE A 8 -4.61 -3.49 11.31
C ILE A 8 -4.16 -3.35 9.86
N LEU A 9 -5.08 -2.97 8.96
CA LEU A 9 -4.78 -2.78 7.55
C LEU A 9 -3.73 -1.68 7.34
N ALA A 10 -3.85 -0.56 8.06
CA ALA A 10 -2.90 0.54 8.03
C ALA A 10 -1.50 0.11 8.51
N LEU A 11 -1.43 -0.69 9.57
CA LEU A 11 -0.18 -1.28 10.05
C LEU A 11 0.43 -2.26 9.04
N CYS A 12 -0.38 -3.09 8.39
CA CYS A 12 0.07 -3.96 7.29
C CYS A 12 0.62 -3.14 6.13
N LEU A 13 -0.06 -2.07 5.70
CA LEU A 13 0.39 -1.20 4.61
C LEU A 13 1.72 -0.52 4.94
N LEU A 14 1.90 -0.07 6.19
CA LEU A 14 3.18 0.47 6.66
C LEU A 14 4.28 -0.59 6.69
N GLY A 15 3.97 -1.80 7.15
CA GLY A 15 4.89 -2.92 7.15
C GLY A 15 5.35 -3.30 5.73
N ILE A 16 4.41 -3.40 4.79
CA ILE A 16 4.68 -3.69 3.38
C ILE A 16 5.50 -2.56 2.75
N GLY A 17 5.11 -1.30 2.96
CA GLY A 17 5.85 -0.15 2.46
C GLY A 17 7.27 -0.06 3.01
N TRP A 18 7.45 -0.36 4.30
CA TRP A 18 8.78 -0.42 4.93
C TRP A 18 9.63 -1.57 4.38
N TYR A 19 9.04 -2.76 4.22
CA TYR A 19 9.71 -3.92 3.64
C TYR A 19 10.16 -3.64 2.20
N MET A 20 9.27 -3.11 1.35
CA MET A 20 9.61 -2.74 -0.03
C MET A 20 10.69 -1.66 -0.10
N LYS A 21 10.68 -0.69 0.82
CA LYS A 21 11.74 0.33 0.90
C LYS A 21 13.09 -0.29 1.27
N ARG A 22 13.11 -1.24 2.22
CA ARG A 22 14.34 -1.89 2.69
C ARG A 22 14.91 -2.86 1.65
N HIS A 23 14.06 -3.61 0.96
CA HIS A 23 14.42 -4.57 -0.08
C HIS A 23 14.28 -4.01 -1.50
N GLN A 24 14.39 -2.68 -1.65
CA GLN A 24 14.23 -2.03 -2.95
C GLN A 24 15.25 -2.56 -3.97
N HIS A 25 16.47 -2.91 -3.53
CA HIS A 25 17.51 -3.43 -4.41
C HIS A 25 17.20 -4.86 -4.90
N ASP A 26 16.69 -5.73 -4.04
CA ASP A 26 16.28 -7.09 -4.40
C ASP A 26 15.08 -7.07 -5.36
N LEU A 27 14.12 -6.17 -5.10
CA LEU A 27 12.99 -5.91 -5.99
C LEU A 27 13.47 -5.35 -7.34
N LEU A 28 14.48 -4.49 -7.36
CA LEU A 28 15.08 -3.95 -8.59
C LEU A 28 15.87 -4.98 -9.40
N ILE A 29 16.27 -6.09 -8.80
CA ILE A 29 16.88 -7.20 -9.53
C ILE A 29 15.79 -8.03 -10.21
N LEU A 30 14.64 -8.21 -9.55
CA LEU A 30 13.46 -8.90 -10.09
C LEU A 30 12.72 -8.10 -11.16
N PHE A 31 12.69 -6.76 -11.05
CA PHE A 31 12.08 -5.85 -12.01
C PHE A 31 13.18 -5.09 -12.76
N THR A 32 13.23 -5.21 -14.09
CA THR A 32 14.16 -4.47 -14.97
C THR A 32 14.44 -3.04 -14.46
N GLN A 33 15.72 -2.63 -14.38
CA GLN A 33 16.19 -1.38 -13.75
C GLN A 33 15.47 -0.09 -14.18
N SER A 34 14.77 -0.10 -15.32
CA SER A 34 13.91 1.01 -15.76
C SER A 34 12.69 1.27 -14.86
N ASN A 35 12.35 0.34 -13.96
CA ASN A 35 11.15 0.43 -13.11
C ASN A 35 11.38 1.01 -11.69
N THR A 36 12.57 1.58 -11.44
CA THR A 36 12.94 2.28 -10.19
C THR A 36 11.90 3.31 -9.74
N LYS A 37 11.40 4.14 -10.66
CA LYS A 37 10.38 5.15 -10.36
C LYS A 37 9.06 4.52 -9.91
N THR A 38 8.68 3.40 -10.53
CA THR A 38 7.43 2.67 -10.28
C THR A 38 7.47 2.02 -8.89
N ILE A 39 8.55 1.32 -8.55
CA ILE A 39 8.75 0.74 -7.21
C ILE A 39 8.77 1.84 -6.15
N LYS A 40 9.40 2.98 -6.46
CA LYS A 40 9.45 4.12 -5.55
C LYS A 40 8.08 4.73 -5.28
N ALA A 41 7.31 4.97 -6.33
CA ALA A 41 5.94 5.44 -6.21
C ALA A 41 5.10 4.45 -5.39
N PHE A 42 5.27 3.14 -5.60
CA PHE A 42 4.52 2.13 -4.86
C PHE A 42 4.78 2.19 -3.36
N TYR A 43 6.02 2.03 -2.89
CA TYR A 43 6.24 2.02 -1.44
C TYR A 43 5.80 3.35 -0.81
N GLN A 44 5.94 4.49 -1.53
CA GLN A 44 5.45 5.78 -1.07
C GLN A 44 3.93 5.81 -0.93
N THR A 45 3.18 5.31 -1.92
CA THR A 45 1.71 5.22 -1.87
C THR A 45 1.24 4.32 -0.72
N PHE A 46 1.86 3.16 -0.53
CA PHE A 46 1.54 2.28 0.59
C PHE A 46 1.83 2.94 1.94
N PHE A 47 2.93 3.69 2.05
CA PHE A 47 3.29 4.42 3.26
C PHE A 47 2.32 5.57 3.55
N THR A 48 1.95 6.37 2.54
CA THR A 48 1.01 7.47 2.71
C THR A 48 -0.39 6.96 3.07
N LEU A 49 -0.87 5.91 2.39
CA LEU A 49 -2.13 5.27 2.74
C LEU A 49 -2.12 4.71 4.16
N GLY A 50 -1.01 4.09 4.59
CA GLY A 50 -0.85 3.60 5.95
C GLY A 50 -0.89 4.72 6.99
N ILE A 51 -0.18 5.83 6.76
CA ILE A 51 -0.20 7.01 7.65
C ILE A 51 -1.61 7.61 7.74
N ILE A 52 -2.33 7.70 6.62
CA ILE A 52 -3.70 8.24 6.57
C ILE A 52 -4.70 7.27 7.22
N GLY A 53 -4.45 5.97 7.13
CA GLY A 53 -5.27 4.91 7.72
C GLY A 53 -5.29 4.93 9.25
N ILE A 54 -4.21 5.34 9.90
CA ILE A 54 -4.12 5.42 11.37
C ILE A 54 -5.14 6.41 11.96
N PRO A 55 -5.18 7.70 11.58
CA PRO A 55 -6.17 8.64 12.10
C PRO A 55 -7.59 8.28 11.65
N LEU A 56 -7.76 7.68 10.45
CA LEU A 56 -9.05 7.14 10.00
C LEU A 56 -9.56 6.04 10.93
N GLY A 57 -8.70 5.10 11.34
CA GLY A 57 -9.06 4.01 12.24
C GLY A 57 -9.35 4.46 13.68
N ILE A 58 -8.75 5.56 14.14
CA ILE A 58 -8.86 6.02 15.53
C ILE A 58 -9.99 7.05 15.70
N PHE A 59 -10.10 8.03 14.80
CA PHE A 59 -10.96 9.20 14.99
C PHE A 59 -12.26 9.17 14.17
N ILE A 60 -12.34 8.34 13.11
CA ILE A 60 -13.49 8.36 12.21
C ILE A 60 -14.41 7.15 12.48
N THR A 61 -15.64 7.45 12.89
CA THR A 61 -16.69 6.44 13.16
C THR A 61 -17.58 6.18 11.94
N SER A 62 -17.44 6.98 10.88
CA SER A 62 -18.27 6.83 9.68
C SER A 62 -17.95 5.54 8.92
N ARG A 63 -18.96 4.67 8.82
CA ARG A 63 -18.88 3.40 8.08
C ARG A 63 -18.67 3.61 6.58
N ILE A 64 -19.27 4.64 6.01
CA ILE A 64 -19.16 4.94 4.56
C ILE A 64 -17.72 5.33 4.22
N ILE A 65 -17.12 6.23 5.00
CA ILE A 65 -15.74 6.69 4.79
C ILE A 65 -14.76 5.50 4.93
N SER A 66 -15.00 4.65 5.94
CA SER A 66 -14.25 3.43 6.16
C SER A 66 -14.27 2.48 4.95
N LEU A 67 -15.44 2.28 4.34
CA LEU A 67 -15.60 1.42 3.17
C LEU A 67 -14.93 2.02 1.93
N ILE A 68 -15.07 3.33 1.71
CA ILE A 68 -14.41 4.02 0.60
C ILE A 68 -12.89 3.88 0.71
N TYR A 69 -12.34 4.06 1.91
CA TYR A 69 -10.92 3.89 2.16
C TYR A 69 -10.43 2.48 1.81
N VAL A 70 -11.17 1.45 2.22
CA VAL A 70 -10.85 0.05 1.87
C VAL A 70 -10.91 -0.19 0.35
N ILE A 71 -11.91 0.36 -0.34
CA ILE A 71 -12.01 0.25 -1.81
C ILE A 71 -10.80 0.88 -2.49
N ILE A 72 -10.37 2.07 -2.05
CA ILE A 72 -9.19 2.75 -2.60
C ILE A 72 -7.94 1.86 -2.46
N ILE A 73 -7.74 1.25 -1.29
CA ILE A 73 -6.59 0.37 -1.05
C ILE A 73 -6.65 -0.87 -1.95
N LEU A 74 -7.83 -1.47 -2.13
CA LEU A 74 -8.02 -2.61 -3.02
C LEU A 74 -7.68 -2.25 -4.46
N VAL A 75 -8.17 -1.12 -4.96
CA VAL A 75 -7.88 -0.65 -6.33
C VAL A 75 -6.38 -0.42 -6.51
N ILE A 76 -5.73 0.28 -5.59
CA ILE A 76 -4.30 0.56 -5.66
C ILE A 76 -3.48 -0.75 -5.58
N SER A 77 -3.88 -1.68 -4.72
CA SER A 77 -3.23 -2.99 -4.59
C SER A 77 -3.42 -3.85 -5.84
N ALA A 78 -4.59 -3.79 -6.49
CA ALA A 78 -4.85 -4.49 -7.75
C ALA A 78 -4.01 -3.91 -8.89
N VAL A 79 -3.96 -2.58 -9.01
CA VAL A 79 -3.10 -1.88 -9.98
C VAL A 79 -1.63 -2.24 -9.75
N PHE A 80 -1.19 -2.32 -8.49
CA PHE A 80 0.14 -2.81 -8.15
C PHE A 80 0.36 -4.24 -8.63
N GLY A 81 -0.53 -5.17 -8.32
CA GLY A 81 -0.43 -6.56 -8.75
C GLY A 81 -0.35 -6.73 -10.27
N ILE A 82 -1.14 -5.97 -11.03
CA ILE A 82 -1.11 -5.98 -12.50
C ILE A 82 0.22 -5.41 -13.02
N ASN A 83 0.67 -4.27 -12.50
CA ASN A 83 1.93 -3.67 -12.91
C ASN A 83 3.13 -4.56 -12.53
N LEU A 84 3.05 -5.26 -11.40
CA LEU A 84 4.04 -6.23 -10.97
C LEU A 84 4.08 -7.40 -11.95
N ALA A 85 2.93 -8.02 -12.25
CA ALA A 85 2.81 -9.16 -13.14
C ALA A 85 3.25 -8.82 -14.58
N LYS A 86 2.89 -7.64 -15.10
CA LYS A 86 3.27 -7.19 -16.45
C LYS A 86 4.79 -7.00 -16.60
N ASN A 87 5.47 -6.64 -15.52
CA ASN A 87 6.92 -6.39 -15.51
C ASN A 87 7.72 -7.55 -14.91
N TRP A 88 7.07 -8.68 -14.62
CA TRP A 88 7.72 -9.89 -14.15
C TRP A 88 8.36 -10.58 -15.36
N LYS A 89 9.67 -10.77 -15.30
CA LYS A 89 10.49 -11.25 -16.41
C LYS A 89 10.56 -12.77 -16.44
#